data_AF-A0A1G1V7Z0-F1
#
_entry.id   AF-A0A1G1V7Z0-F1
#
_cell.length_a   1.000
_cell.length_b   1.000
_cell.length_c   1.000
_cell.angle_alpha   90.00
_cell.angle_beta   90.00
_cell.angle_gamma   90.00
#
_symmetry.space_group_name_H-M   'P 1'
#
loop_
_entity.id
_entity.type
_entity.pdbx_description
1 polymer ?
#
loop_
_entity_poly.entity_id
_entity_poly.type
_entity_poly.pdbx_seq_one_letter_code
_entity_poly.pdbx_strand_id
1 'polypeptide(L)'
;MKLTFLILLLLITFHLFLLANLQFTAWPEMLSYPYLKNSGFLLYKDMIHPYPPVLTLTLSYLYKFFGANLNTLRFFSWCIILSSDLLVWLVTKEISKKNATALIAVALYVLTQPFLEGNMMWFDVALVPLLLLGALFLLRKNLLLSGIFLALAGFTKQTGGLFYLAMLVYVIWHDRSAFLRPGLKKSVISFLFGPLIFGGALLVRLIQEGALEGFWKWVIFYPSFYWSKFPNYVLINPESREWFLILLLFIPTFLFFTKNRPLLRERNWQIMLVFLSLSVLSVYPRFSFFHFQTTLAFLSITSACFLVSLSKRIQLVVGVAFLGLIYWTIWPWVRLEWNAETRFYGKEDLKLSAELKDLRSNKIFLQGLQSGLYALSSTTPPKPWSDNFGWYLEMPGVQEEIITKWEENPPDTVVWRTPSQGNWHDLGTYQPTKIVNWISKNYMKEKELQPGIWVWRKIKI
;
A
#
# COMPACT_ATOMS: atom_id res chain seq x y z
N MET A 1 6.61 -16.75 -31.27
CA MET A 1 6.54 -17.01 -29.81
C MET A 1 7.82 -16.58 -29.09
N LYS A 2 9.01 -17.02 -29.53
CA LYS A 2 10.30 -16.64 -28.91
C LYS A 2 10.53 -15.12 -28.80
N LEU A 3 10.27 -14.37 -29.87
CA LEU A 3 10.45 -12.90 -29.88
C LEU A 3 9.56 -12.17 -28.86
N THR A 4 8.30 -12.60 -28.67
CA THR A 4 7.38 -11.99 -27.69
C THR A 4 7.91 -12.12 -26.27
N PHE A 5 8.41 -13.30 -25.91
CA PHE A 5 8.99 -13.53 -24.58
C PHE A 5 10.29 -12.76 -24.38
N LEU A 6 11.12 -12.64 -25.43
CA LEU A 6 12.31 -11.80 -25.39
C LEU A 6 11.97 -10.33 -25.12
N ILE A 7 10.98 -9.77 -25.84
CA ILE A 7 10.55 -8.38 -25.61
C ILE A 7 9.97 -8.21 -24.20
N LEU A 8 9.16 -9.15 -23.72
CA LEU A 8 8.63 -9.11 -22.36
C LEU A 8 9.76 -9.13 -21.32
N LEU A 9 10.75 -9.99 -21.49
CA LEU A 9 11.91 -10.06 -20.62
C LEU A 9 12.72 -8.75 -20.63
N LEU A 10 12.90 -8.16 -21.81
CA LEU A 10 13.57 -6.86 -21.94
C LEU A 10 12.80 -5.75 -21.21
N LEU A 11 11.47 -5.71 -21.31
CA LEU A 11 10.64 -4.73 -20.60
C LEU A 11 10.73 -4.89 -19.07
N ILE A 12 10.65 -6.13 -18.57
CA ILE A 12 10.77 -6.42 -17.13
C ILE A 12 12.18 -6.07 -16.62
N THR A 13 13.21 -6.39 -17.41
CA THR A 13 14.60 -6.05 -17.07
C THR A 13 14.80 -4.54 -17.05
N PHE A 14 14.21 -3.83 -18.03
CA PHE A 14 14.22 -2.37 -18.06
C PHE A 14 13.46 -1.77 -16.87
N HIS A 15 12.34 -2.36 -16.46
CA HIS A 15 11.61 -1.92 -15.28
C HIS A 15 12.47 -2.07 -14.02
N LEU A 16 13.11 -3.24 -13.83
CA LEU A 16 14.04 -3.45 -12.72
C LEU A 16 15.19 -2.44 -12.75
N PHE A 17 15.73 -2.13 -13.93
CA PHE A 17 16.76 -1.10 -14.09
C PHE A 17 16.27 0.26 -13.60
N LEU A 18 15.05 0.68 -13.98
CA LEU A 18 14.46 1.94 -13.47
C LEU A 18 14.30 1.89 -11.94
N LEU A 19 13.69 0.84 -11.41
CA LEU A 19 13.44 0.68 -9.97
C LEU A 19 14.73 0.67 -9.14
N ALA A 20 15.81 0.08 -9.67
CA ALA A 20 17.11 0.01 -8.99
C ALA A 20 17.86 1.33 -8.94
N ASN A 21 17.57 2.25 -9.86
CA ASN A 21 18.25 3.54 -9.95
C ASN A 21 17.40 4.71 -9.47
N LEU A 22 16.08 4.59 -9.39
CA LEU A 22 15.20 5.63 -8.83
C LEU A 22 15.12 5.54 -7.30
N GLN A 23 14.77 6.64 -6.66
CA GLN A 23 14.55 6.69 -5.22
C GLN A 23 13.55 5.61 -4.80
N PHE A 24 13.94 4.78 -3.83
CA PHE A 24 13.02 3.85 -3.19
C PHE A 24 12.36 4.53 -2.00
N THR A 25 11.03 4.44 -1.88
CA THR A 25 10.34 4.86 -0.65
C THR A 25 10.05 3.66 0.24
N ALA A 26 10.73 3.60 1.37
CA ALA A 26 10.47 2.63 2.42
C ALA A 26 9.62 3.30 3.50
N TRP A 27 8.31 3.07 3.51
CA TRP A 27 7.47 3.62 4.57
C TRP A 27 7.86 3.00 5.93
N PRO A 28 8.09 3.80 6.99
CA PRO A 28 8.47 3.32 8.33
C PRO A 28 7.65 2.14 8.85
N GLU A 29 6.35 2.19 8.62
CA GLU A 29 5.34 1.20 8.99
C GLU A 29 5.59 -0.18 8.38
N MET A 30 6.16 -0.24 7.17
CA MET A 30 6.48 -1.48 6.47
C MET A 30 7.70 -2.19 7.08
N LEU A 31 8.49 -1.49 7.90
CA LEU A 31 9.54 -2.07 8.72
C LEU A 31 9.06 -2.30 10.15
N SER A 32 8.43 -1.31 10.77
CA SER A 32 8.12 -1.31 12.19
C SER A 32 7.03 -2.33 12.55
N TYR A 33 5.86 -2.34 11.91
CA TYR A 33 4.79 -3.28 12.27
C TYR A 33 5.23 -4.75 12.16
N PRO A 34 5.86 -5.20 11.05
CA PRO A 34 6.28 -6.59 10.94
C PRO A 34 7.43 -6.95 11.90
N TYR A 35 8.36 -6.02 12.15
CA TYR A 35 9.43 -6.20 13.12
C TYR A 35 8.89 -6.33 14.56
N LEU A 36 7.94 -5.48 14.97
CA LEU A 36 7.33 -5.56 16.29
C LEU A 36 6.53 -6.84 16.46
N LYS A 37 5.82 -7.30 15.41
CA LYS A 37 5.17 -8.61 15.39
C LYS A 37 6.16 -9.76 15.65
N ASN A 38 7.37 -9.68 15.09
CA ASN A 38 8.45 -10.63 15.33
C ASN A 38 9.06 -10.49 16.73
N SER A 39 9.01 -9.30 17.31
CA SER A 39 9.47 -8.98 18.66
C SER A 39 8.42 -9.26 19.74
N GLY A 40 7.40 -10.06 19.43
CA GLY A 40 6.40 -10.49 20.41
C GLY A 40 5.21 -9.54 20.60
N PHE A 41 4.98 -8.58 19.72
CA PHE A 41 3.75 -7.78 19.73
C PHE A 41 2.60 -8.55 19.07
N LEU A 42 1.42 -8.44 19.66
CA LEU A 42 0.15 -8.88 19.07
C LEU A 42 -0.48 -7.73 18.28
N LEU A 43 -0.86 -8.00 17.03
CA LEU A 43 -1.57 -7.03 16.20
C LEU A 43 -2.90 -6.69 16.87
N TYR A 44 -3.29 -5.41 16.81
CA TYR A 44 -4.56 -4.89 17.33
C TYR A 44 -4.75 -4.92 18.85
N LYS A 45 -3.83 -5.53 19.60
CA LYS A 45 -3.85 -5.57 21.07
C LYS A 45 -2.68 -4.82 21.70
N ASP A 46 -1.47 -5.17 21.26
CA ASP A 46 -0.24 -4.54 21.77
C ASP A 46 0.17 -3.33 20.93
N MET A 47 -0.45 -3.15 19.76
CA MET A 47 -0.20 -1.98 18.92
C MET A 47 -1.42 -1.59 18.08
N ILE A 48 -1.56 -0.28 17.86
CA ILE A 48 -2.53 0.28 16.94
C ILE A 48 -2.13 -0.08 15.51
N HIS A 49 -2.98 -0.84 14.83
CA HIS A 49 -2.76 -1.26 13.46
C HIS A 49 -4.06 -1.10 12.65
N PRO A 50 -4.16 -0.11 11.75
CA PRO A 50 -5.41 0.21 11.06
C PRO A 50 -5.61 -0.59 9.77
N TYR A 51 -4.82 -1.65 9.53
CA TYR A 51 -4.86 -2.43 8.30
C TYR A 51 -5.20 -3.90 8.57
N PRO A 52 -5.85 -4.58 7.62
CA PRO A 52 -5.91 -6.04 7.59
C PRO A 52 -4.50 -6.67 7.55
N PRO A 53 -4.33 -7.89 8.08
CA PRO A 53 -3.01 -8.34 8.53
C PRO A 53 -2.12 -8.96 7.45
N VAL A 54 -2.61 -9.24 6.23
CA VAL A 54 -1.88 -10.11 5.28
C VAL A 54 -0.51 -9.54 4.90
N LEU A 55 -0.41 -8.26 4.52
CA LEU A 55 0.88 -7.67 4.15
C LEU A 55 1.84 -7.64 5.35
N THR A 56 1.36 -7.19 6.51
CA THR A 56 2.16 -7.12 7.75
C THR A 56 2.68 -8.50 8.15
N LEU A 57 1.83 -9.53 8.09
CA LEU A 57 2.23 -10.91 8.39
C LEU A 57 3.20 -11.46 7.34
N THR A 58 2.98 -11.16 6.06
CA THR A 58 3.88 -11.58 4.97
C THR A 58 5.28 -10.99 5.17
N LEU A 59 5.37 -9.68 5.43
CA LEU A 59 6.64 -9.03 5.74
C LEU A 59 7.26 -9.55 7.05
N SER A 60 6.44 -9.90 8.04
CA SER A 60 6.92 -10.45 9.31
C SER A 60 7.59 -11.79 9.09
N TYR A 61 6.99 -12.69 8.32
CA TYR A 61 7.63 -13.94 7.92
C TYR A 61 8.88 -13.71 7.07
N LEU A 62 8.83 -12.81 6.08
CA LEU A 62 9.98 -12.47 5.25
C LEU A 62 11.17 -12.01 6.10
N TYR A 63 10.94 -11.11 7.05
CA TYR A 63 11.98 -10.59 7.94
C TYR A 63 12.52 -11.64 8.92
N LYS A 64 11.78 -12.71 9.25
CA LYS A 64 12.35 -13.82 10.03
C LYS A 64 13.42 -14.58 9.25
N PHE A 65 13.27 -14.69 7.92
CA PHE A 65 14.21 -15.43 7.08
C PHE A 65 15.37 -14.57 6.56
N PHE A 66 15.10 -13.31 6.21
CA PHE A 66 16.07 -12.44 5.52
C PHE A 66 16.49 -11.22 6.35
N GLY A 67 15.96 -11.06 7.56
CA GLY A 67 16.19 -9.90 8.43
C GLY A 67 15.31 -8.70 8.08
N ALA A 68 14.99 -7.89 9.09
CA ALA A 68 14.25 -6.64 8.96
C ALA A 68 15.20 -5.50 8.56
N ASN A 69 15.47 -5.37 7.25
CA ASN A 69 16.35 -4.33 6.71
C ASN A 69 15.81 -3.80 5.37
N LEU A 70 16.38 -2.68 4.92
CA LEU A 70 15.93 -1.98 3.71
C LEU A 70 16.08 -2.80 2.43
N ASN A 71 17.13 -3.61 2.32
CA ASN A 71 17.36 -4.43 1.12
C ASN A 71 16.29 -5.51 0.99
N THR A 72 15.97 -6.20 2.09
CA THR A 72 14.88 -7.20 2.12
C THR A 72 13.56 -6.59 1.67
N LEU A 73 13.20 -5.41 2.21
CA LEU A 73 11.98 -4.70 1.83
C LEU A 73 11.99 -4.32 0.35
N ARG A 74 13.10 -3.74 -0.13
CA ARG A 74 13.28 -3.30 -1.52
C ARG A 74 13.14 -4.44 -2.52
N PHE A 75 13.85 -5.55 -2.30
CA PHE A 75 13.76 -6.71 -3.19
C PHE A 75 12.36 -7.31 -3.21
N PHE A 76 11.69 -7.38 -2.05
CA PHE A 76 10.32 -7.85 -1.99
C PHE A 76 9.36 -6.95 -2.76
N SER A 77 9.48 -5.63 -2.62
CA SER A 77 8.70 -4.67 -3.40
C SER A 77 8.92 -4.82 -4.90
N TRP A 78 10.17 -4.97 -5.34
CA TRP A 78 10.47 -5.20 -6.75
C TRP A 78 9.89 -6.51 -7.26
N CYS A 79 9.95 -7.59 -6.48
CA CYS A 79 9.29 -8.85 -6.85
C CYS A 79 7.77 -8.66 -7.05
N ILE A 80 7.10 -7.88 -6.17
CA ILE A 80 5.68 -7.54 -6.31
C ILE A 80 5.42 -6.73 -7.59
N ILE A 81 6.22 -5.69 -7.85
CA ILE A 81 6.07 -4.82 -9.03
C ILE A 81 6.29 -5.62 -10.32
N LEU A 82 7.39 -6.37 -10.42
CA LEU A 82 7.70 -7.18 -11.61
C LEU A 82 6.68 -8.32 -11.81
N SER A 83 6.11 -8.87 -10.74
CA SER A 83 4.99 -9.82 -10.87
C SER A 83 3.75 -9.14 -11.46
N SER A 84 3.54 -7.85 -11.17
CA SER A 84 2.46 -7.06 -11.75
C SER A 84 2.67 -6.85 -13.25
N ASP A 85 3.91 -6.68 -13.73
CA ASP A 85 4.21 -6.62 -15.17
C ASP A 85 3.71 -7.88 -15.91
N LEU A 86 4.04 -9.05 -15.36
CA LEU A 86 3.60 -10.34 -15.91
C LEU A 86 2.08 -10.46 -15.89
N LEU A 87 1.43 -9.99 -14.83
CA LEU A 87 -0.02 -10.04 -14.70
C LEU A 87 -0.74 -9.05 -15.61
N VAL A 88 -0.20 -7.84 -15.82
CA VAL A 88 -0.67 -6.89 -16.84
C VAL A 88 -0.60 -7.54 -18.22
N TRP A 89 0.50 -8.23 -18.55
CA TRP A 89 0.61 -8.99 -19.79
C TRP A 89 -0.45 -10.09 -19.90
N LEU A 90 -0.61 -10.91 -18.87
CA LEU A 90 -1.55 -12.04 -18.84
C LEU A 90 -3.00 -11.58 -18.97
N VAL A 91 -3.42 -10.58 -18.21
CA VAL A 91 -4.79 -10.02 -18.29
C VAL A 91 -5.03 -9.39 -19.65
N THR A 92 -4.09 -8.59 -20.16
CA THR A 92 -4.23 -7.99 -21.50
C THR A 92 -4.35 -9.05 -22.59
N LYS A 93 -3.53 -10.10 -22.52
CA LYS A 93 -3.57 -11.22 -23.47
C LYS A 93 -4.88 -11.99 -23.37
N GLU A 94 -5.42 -12.16 -22.16
CA GLU A 94 -6.70 -12.83 -21.95
C GLU A 94 -7.86 -12.06 -22.61
N ILE A 95 -7.84 -10.73 -22.56
CA ILE A 95 -8.92 -9.89 -23.11
C ILE A 95 -8.75 -9.66 -24.62
N SER A 96 -7.58 -9.20 -25.04
CA SER A 96 -7.33 -8.80 -26.42
C SER A 96 -7.03 -9.97 -27.36
N LYS A 97 -6.64 -11.13 -26.79
CA LYS A 97 -6.11 -12.31 -27.49
C LYS A 97 -4.86 -12.02 -28.35
N LYS A 98 -4.23 -10.85 -28.18
CA LYS A 98 -3.09 -10.39 -28.99
C LYS A 98 -1.85 -10.14 -28.14
N ASN A 99 -0.74 -10.79 -28.50
CA ASN A 99 0.55 -10.59 -27.81
C ASN A 99 1.06 -9.15 -27.94
N ALA A 100 0.88 -8.51 -29.09
CA ALA A 100 1.35 -7.13 -29.31
C ALA A 100 0.65 -6.14 -28.36
N THR A 101 -0.67 -6.26 -28.19
CA THR A 101 -1.44 -5.44 -27.24
C THR A 101 -0.95 -5.65 -25.81
N ALA A 102 -0.68 -6.90 -25.43
CA ALA A 102 -0.14 -7.21 -24.10
C ALA A 102 1.26 -6.62 -23.86
N LEU A 103 2.15 -6.64 -24.86
CA LEU A 103 3.46 -6.00 -24.76
C LEU A 103 3.35 -4.47 -24.64
N ILE A 104 2.42 -3.84 -25.37
CA ILE A 104 2.16 -2.41 -25.25
C ILE A 104 1.64 -2.08 -23.84
N ALA A 105 0.73 -2.87 -23.28
CA ALA A 105 0.22 -2.66 -21.92
C ALA A 105 1.34 -2.71 -20.87
N VAL A 106 2.25 -3.68 -20.97
CA VAL A 106 3.43 -3.74 -20.09
C VAL A 106 4.31 -2.51 -20.30
N ALA A 107 4.61 -2.13 -21.54
CA ALA A 107 5.43 -0.94 -21.80
C ALA A 107 4.81 0.33 -21.21
N LEU A 108 3.50 0.53 -21.33
CA LEU A 108 2.79 1.65 -20.70
C LEU A 108 2.91 1.62 -19.17
N TYR A 109 2.75 0.43 -18.57
CA TYR A 109 2.86 0.26 -17.12
C TYR A 109 4.29 0.54 -16.64
N VAL A 110 5.31 -0.06 -17.24
CA VAL A 110 6.73 0.15 -16.92
C VAL A 110 7.14 1.63 -17.02
N LEU A 111 6.60 2.34 -18.02
CA LEU A 111 6.93 3.75 -18.25
C LEU A 111 6.14 4.74 -17.38
N THR A 112 5.14 4.29 -16.63
CA THR A 112 4.32 5.16 -15.78
C THR A 112 4.44 4.81 -14.30
N GLN A 113 4.56 3.52 -13.97
CA GLN A 113 4.52 3.00 -12.61
C GLN A 113 5.63 3.61 -11.72
N PRO A 114 6.93 3.57 -12.07
CA PRO A 114 7.98 4.06 -11.15
C PRO A 114 7.86 5.55 -10.86
N PHE A 115 7.46 6.32 -11.87
CA PHE A 115 7.45 7.79 -11.83
C PHE A 115 6.18 8.40 -11.25
N LEU A 116 5.16 7.58 -11.06
CA LEU A 116 3.94 7.95 -10.36
C LEU A 116 3.95 7.31 -8.97
N GLU A 117 5.07 7.47 -8.26
CA GLU A 117 5.28 6.98 -6.89
C GLU A 117 5.08 5.46 -6.75
N GLY A 118 5.61 4.70 -7.71
CA GLY A 118 5.48 3.24 -7.72
C GLY A 118 6.62 2.47 -7.07
N ASN A 119 7.82 3.07 -6.96
CA ASN A 119 9.01 2.43 -6.41
C ASN A 119 9.00 2.45 -4.87
N MET A 120 8.06 1.72 -4.28
CA MET A 120 7.86 1.68 -2.83
C MET A 120 7.22 0.38 -2.35
N MET A 121 7.32 0.11 -1.06
CA MET A 121 6.40 -0.83 -0.41
C MET A 121 5.26 -0.07 0.24
N TRP A 122 4.05 -0.28 -0.23
CA TRP A 122 2.84 0.12 0.47
C TRP A 122 1.70 -0.85 0.17
N PHE A 123 0.62 -0.77 0.95
CA PHE A 123 -0.54 -1.63 0.75
C PHE A 123 -1.13 -1.54 -0.66
N ASP A 124 -1.15 -0.35 -1.27
CA ASP A 124 -1.69 -0.14 -2.63
C ASP A 124 -0.86 -0.84 -3.72
N VAL A 125 0.47 -0.89 -3.57
CA VAL A 125 1.36 -1.66 -4.47
C VAL A 125 1.15 -3.17 -4.25
N ALA A 126 1.01 -3.62 -3.00
CA ALA A 126 0.74 -5.02 -2.69
C ALA A 126 -0.63 -5.51 -3.22
N LEU A 127 -1.60 -4.63 -3.34
CA LEU A 127 -2.92 -4.95 -3.90
C LEU A 127 -2.87 -5.27 -5.41
N VAL A 128 -2.00 -4.60 -6.18
CA VAL A 128 -2.00 -4.70 -7.64
C VAL A 128 -1.96 -6.14 -8.16
N PRO A 129 -1.00 -7.01 -7.76
CA PRO A 129 -0.97 -8.38 -8.28
C PRO A 129 -2.16 -9.22 -7.83
N LEU A 130 -2.66 -9.01 -6.61
CA LEU A 130 -3.83 -9.74 -6.08
C LEU A 130 -5.10 -9.39 -6.88
N LEU A 131 -5.30 -8.11 -7.19
CA LEU A 131 -6.43 -7.64 -7.98
C LEU A 131 -6.32 -8.08 -9.45
N LEU A 132 -5.12 -8.03 -10.05
CA LEU A 132 -4.89 -8.54 -11.40
C LEU A 132 -5.10 -10.06 -11.50
N LEU A 133 -4.66 -10.85 -10.50
CA LEU A 133 -4.95 -12.29 -10.42
C LEU A 133 -6.44 -12.55 -10.25
N GLY A 134 -7.11 -11.80 -9.37
CA GLY A 134 -8.56 -11.84 -9.19
C GLY A 134 -9.31 -11.61 -10.50
N ALA A 135 -8.92 -10.58 -11.26
CA ALA A 135 -9.48 -10.27 -12.57
C ALA A 135 -9.16 -11.36 -13.60
N LEU A 136 -7.90 -11.83 -13.69
CA LEU A 136 -7.47 -12.87 -14.62
C LEU A 136 -8.29 -14.16 -14.46
N PHE A 137 -8.44 -14.64 -13.23
CA PHE A 137 -9.21 -15.85 -12.97
C PHE A 137 -10.70 -15.65 -13.22
N LEU A 138 -11.24 -14.46 -12.97
CA LEU A 138 -12.63 -14.15 -13.29
C LEU A 138 -12.87 -14.16 -14.81
N LEU A 139 -11.96 -13.59 -15.59
CA LEU A 139 -11.98 -13.61 -17.06
C LEU A 139 -11.89 -15.05 -17.61
N ARG A 140 -11.14 -15.91 -16.92
CA ARG A 140 -11.05 -17.36 -17.20
C ARG A 140 -12.19 -18.18 -16.60
N LYS A 141 -13.19 -17.53 -15.99
CA LYS A 141 -14.35 -18.16 -15.34
C LYS A 141 -14.00 -19.10 -14.17
N ASN A 142 -12.81 -18.96 -13.59
CA ASN A 142 -12.42 -19.68 -12.37
C ASN A 142 -12.78 -18.85 -11.13
N LEU A 143 -14.03 -19.02 -10.66
CA LEU A 143 -14.59 -18.26 -9.54
C LEU A 143 -13.91 -18.57 -8.21
N LEU A 144 -13.43 -19.81 -8.03
CA LEU A 144 -12.73 -20.22 -6.81
C LEU A 144 -11.44 -19.43 -6.62
N LEU A 145 -10.56 -19.46 -7.62
CA LEU A 145 -9.30 -18.73 -7.55
C LEU A 145 -9.52 -17.21 -7.55
N SER A 146 -10.49 -16.70 -8.32
CA SER A 146 -10.84 -15.28 -8.28
C SER A 146 -11.27 -14.85 -6.87
N GLY A 147 -12.15 -15.61 -6.22
CA GLY A 147 -12.60 -15.36 -4.85
C GLY A 147 -11.46 -15.43 -3.83
N ILE A 148 -10.54 -16.39 -3.96
CA ILE A 148 -9.34 -16.50 -3.12
C ILE A 148 -8.45 -15.25 -3.23
N PHE A 149 -8.10 -14.82 -4.45
CA PHE A 149 -7.20 -13.67 -4.64
C PHE A 149 -7.86 -12.34 -4.26
N LEU A 150 -9.15 -12.17 -4.53
CA LEU A 150 -9.89 -10.97 -4.09
C LEU A 150 -10.10 -10.94 -2.57
N ALA A 151 -10.27 -12.09 -1.92
CA ALA A 151 -10.29 -12.17 -0.46
C ALA A 151 -8.93 -11.78 0.14
N LEU A 152 -7.83 -12.30 -0.41
CA LEU A 152 -6.48 -11.90 -0.01
C LEU A 152 -6.24 -10.40 -0.21
N ALA A 153 -6.77 -9.81 -1.29
CA ALA A 153 -6.73 -8.36 -1.49
C ALA A 153 -7.47 -7.63 -0.34
N GLY A 154 -8.68 -8.08 0.01
CA GLY A 154 -9.43 -7.51 1.14
C GLY A 154 -8.75 -7.68 2.51
N PHE A 155 -8.05 -8.81 2.74
CA PHE A 155 -7.24 -9.03 3.94
C PHE A 155 -5.85 -8.39 3.87
N THR A 156 -5.49 -7.74 2.76
CA THR A 156 -4.31 -6.89 2.63
C THR A 156 -4.66 -5.44 2.93
N LYS A 157 -5.76 -4.91 2.36
CA LYS A 157 -6.25 -3.56 2.60
C LYS A 157 -7.77 -3.53 2.41
N GLN A 158 -8.47 -2.73 3.21
CA GLN A 158 -9.94 -2.64 3.21
C GLN A 158 -10.51 -2.30 1.82
N THR A 159 -9.82 -1.45 1.05
CA THR A 159 -10.24 -1.10 -0.32
C THR A 159 -10.27 -2.32 -1.24
N GLY A 160 -9.38 -3.30 -1.06
CA GLY A 160 -9.44 -4.60 -1.76
C GLY A 160 -10.73 -5.37 -1.46
N GLY A 161 -11.31 -5.20 -0.27
CA GLY A 161 -12.59 -5.78 0.11
C GLY A 161 -13.76 -5.22 -0.71
N LEU A 162 -13.68 -3.97 -1.17
CA LEU A 162 -14.67 -3.38 -2.07
C LEU A 162 -14.71 -4.09 -3.43
N PHE A 163 -13.54 -4.46 -3.97
CA PHE A 163 -13.45 -5.27 -5.20
C PHE A 163 -14.09 -6.64 -5.00
N TYR A 164 -13.80 -7.29 -3.88
CA TYR A 164 -14.42 -8.57 -3.54
C TYR A 164 -15.95 -8.48 -3.49
N LEU A 165 -16.49 -7.50 -2.75
CA LEU A 165 -17.94 -7.32 -2.61
C LEU A 165 -18.62 -6.97 -3.94
N ALA A 166 -18.03 -6.05 -4.72
CA ALA A 166 -18.58 -5.69 -6.03
C ALA A 166 -18.58 -6.88 -7.00
N MET A 167 -17.53 -7.70 -6.99
CA MET A 167 -17.46 -8.91 -7.82
C MET A 167 -18.41 -10.01 -7.34
N LEU A 168 -18.63 -10.15 -6.04
CA LEU A 168 -19.66 -11.05 -5.52
C LEU A 168 -21.05 -10.63 -6.01
N VAL A 169 -21.38 -9.33 -5.91
CA VAL A 169 -22.64 -8.78 -6.44
C VAL A 169 -22.73 -8.99 -7.95
N TYR A 170 -21.64 -8.76 -8.69
CA TYR A 170 -21.57 -8.98 -10.13
C TYR A 170 -21.83 -10.45 -10.50
N VAL A 171 -21.20 -11.40 -9.81
CA VAL A 171 -21.41 -12.84 -10.02
C VAL A 171 -22.86 -13.22 -9.73
N ILE A 172 -23.42 -12.75 -8.60
CA ILE A 172 -24.82 -13.00 -8.26
C ILE A 172 -25.75 -12.44 -9.34
N TRP A 173 -25.53 -11.19 -9.78
CA TRP A 173 -26.36 -10.54 -10.81
C TRP A 173 -26.28 -11.28 -12.14
N HIS A 174 -25.07 -11.54 -12.66
CA HIS A 174 -24.93 -12.12 -13.98
C HIS A 174 -25.44 -13.58 -14.05
N ASP A 175 -25.51 -14.28 -12.91
CA ASP A 175 -26.13 -15.60 -12.79
C ASP A 175 -27.60 -15.55 -12.30
N ARG A 176 -28.26 -14.36 -12.22
CA ARG A 176 -29.64 -14.20 -11.70
C ARG A 176 -30.72 -14.95 -12.47
N SER A 177 -30.52 -15.29 -13.75
CA SER A 177 -31.45 -16.16 -14.49
C SER A 177 -31.53 -17.59 -13.90
N ALA A 178 -30.69 -17.89 -12.90
CA ALA A 178 -30.53 -19.19 -12.26
C ALA A 178 -30.69 -19.16 -10.73
N PHE A 179 -31.32 -18.14 -10.11
CA PHE A 179 -31.43 -18.03 -8.64
C PHE A 179 -32.13 -19.23 -7.95
N LEU A 180 -32.97 -19.96 -8.70
CA LEU A 180 -33.63 -21.19 -8.26
C LEU A 180 -32.95 -22.48 -8.74
N ARG A 181 -31.81 -22.41 -9.45
CA ARG A 181 -31.10 -23.58 -9.99
C ARG A 181 -29.89 -23.95 -9.13
N PRO A 182 -29.58 -25.26 -8.99
CA PRO A 182 -28.42 -25.75 -8.24
C PRO A 182 -27.06 -25.12 -8.64
N GLY A 183 -26.94 -24.63 -9.90
CA GLY A 183 -25.71 -24.04 -10.44
C GLY A 183 -25.28 -22.72 -9.79
N LEU A 184 -26.22 -21.81 -9.47
CA LEU A 184 -25.88 -20.53 -8.82
C LEU A 184 -25.25 -20.77 -7.45
N LYS A 185 -25.81 -21.71 -6.67
CA LYS A 185 -25.27 -22.08 -5.37
C LYS A 185 -23.81 -22.48 -5.48
N LYS A 186 -23.44 -23.28 -6.50
CA LYS A 186 -22.04 -23.68 -6.72
C LYS A 186 -21.12 -22.51 -7.09
N SER A 187 -21.55 -21.60 -7.98
CA SER A 187 -20.76 -20.41 -8.36
C SER A 187 -20.47 -19.51 -7.17
N VAL A 188 -21.50 -19.18 -6.40
CA VAL A 188 -21.39 -18.29 -5.24
C VAL A 188 -20.56 -18.95 -4.13
N ILE A 189 -20.83 -20.22 -3.80
CA ILE A 189 -20.04 -20.96 -2.80
C ILE A 189 -18.56 -21.02 -3.20
N SER A 190 -18.26 -21.26 -4.48
CA SER A 190 -16.89 -21.28 -4.98
C SER A 190 -16.20 -19.93 -4.76
N PHE A 191 -16.90 -18.83 -5.06
CA PHE A 191 -16.36 -17.48 -4.85
C PHE A 191 -16.18 -17.14 -3.36
N LEU A 192 -17.13 -17.55 -2.51
CA LEU A 192 -17.11 -17.34 -1.05
C LEU A 192 -16.06 -18.16 -0.31
N PHE A 193 -15.41 -19.12 -0.96
CA PHE A 193 -14.42 -19.98 -0.32
C PHE A 193 -13.21 -19.21 0.23
N GLY A 194 -12.76 -18.17 -0.47
CA GLY A 194 -11.63 -17.32 -0.06
C GLY A 194 -11.82 -16.72 1.34
N PRO A 195 -12.87 -15.89 1.56
CA PRO A 195 -13.11 -15.30 2.87
C PRO A 195 -13.42 -16.31 3.97
N LEU A 196 -14.04 -17.46 3.64
CA LEU A 196 -14.30 -18.49 4.64
C LEU A 196 -12.99 -19.06 5.20
N ILE A 197 -12.02 -19.39 4.35
CA ILE A 197 -10.72 -19.90 4.80
C ILE A 197 -9.94 -18.83 5.55
N PHE A 198 -9.69 -17.68 4.91
CA PHE A 198 -8.79 -16.68 5.49
C PHE A 198 -9.45 -15.93 6.65
N GLY A 199 -10.74 -15.63 6.53
CA GLY A 199 -11.52 -14.98 7.58
C GLY A 199 -11.77 -15.90 8.76
N GLY A 200 -12.05 -17.19 8.51
CA GLY A 200 -12.17 -18.19 9.59
C GLY A 200 -10.86 -18.35 10.37
N ALA A 201 -9.74 -18.52 9.67
CA ALA A 201 -8.42 -18.61 10.29
C ALA A 201 -8.06 -17.34 11.07
N LEU A 202 -8.32 -16.16 10.49
CA LEU A 202 -8.09 -14.87 11.16
C LEU A 202 -8.96 -14.72 12.40
N LEU A 203 -10.25 -15.06 12.33
CA LEU A 203 -11.17 -14.96 13.46
C LEU A 203 -10.73 -15.82 14.63
N VAL A 204 -10.39 -17.10 14.38
CA VAL A 204 -9.87 -18.01 15.41
C VAL A 204 -8.64 -17.42 16.08
N ARG A 205 -7.70 -16.90 15.27
CA ARG A 205 -6.49 -16.27 15.79
C ARG A 205 -6.78 -15.03 16.65
N LEU A 206 -7.66 -14.14 16.19
CA LEU A 206 -8.01 -12.92 16.92
C LEU A 206 -8.69 -13.23 18.26
N ILE A 207 -9.51 -14.29 18.32
CA ILE A 207 -10.11 -14.77 19.57
C ILE A 207 -9.03 -15.31 20.51
N GLN A 208 -8.13 -16.16 20.02
CA GLN A 208 -7.03 -16.72 20.81
C GLN A 208 -6.08 -15.65 21.37
N GLU A 209 -5.78 -14.62 20.59
CA GLU A 209 -4.91 -13.51 21.00
C GLU A 209 -5.64 -12.47 21.89
N GLY A 210 -6.98 -12.53 21.98
CA GLY A 210 -7.81 -11.52 22.64
C GLY A 210 -7.75 -10.16 21.93
N ALA A 211 -7.61 -10.18 20.60
CA ALA A 211 -7.38 -9.01 19.75
C ALA A 211 -8.61 -8.65 18.89
N LEU A 212 -9.72 -9.38 19.02
CA LEU A 212 -10.91 -9.21 18.18
C LEU A 212 -11.52 -7.81 18.28
N GLU A 213 -11.67 -7.28 19.49
CA GLU A 213 -12.21 -5.93 19.71
C GLU A 213 -11.31 -4.86 19.05
N GLY A 214 -10.00 -4.97 19.29
CA GLY A 214 -9.02 -4.08 18.68
C GLY A 214 -9.02 -4.15 17.15
N PHE A 215 -9.19 -5.35 16.58
CA PHE A 215 -9.32 -5.51 15.13
C PHE A 215 -10.53 -4.75 14.59
N TRP A 216 -11.70 -4.92 15.20
CA TRP A 216 -12.90 -4.19 14.79
C TRP A 216 -12.74 -2.68 14.97
N LYS A 217 -12.19 -2.24 16.10
CA LYS A 217 -11.92 -0.82 16.39
C LYS A 217 -11.02 -0.20 15.32
N TRP A 218 -9.88 -0.81 15.03
CA TRP A 218 -8.84 -0.19 14.20
C TRP A 218 -8.99 -0.44 12.70
N VAL A 219 -9.48 -1.61 12.29
CA VAL A 219 -9.55 -1.99 10.86
C VAL A 219 -10.87 -1.57 10.24
N ILE A 220 -11.97 -1.54 11.01
CA ILE A 220 -13.31 -1.29 10.49
C ILE A 220 -13.88 0.04 11.00
N PHE A 221 -14.00 0.19 12.31
CA PHE A 221 -14.70 1.33 12.92
C PHE A 221 -13.94 2.65 12.70
N TYR A 222 -12.65 2.66 13.01
CA TYR A 222 -11.82 3.85 12.87
C TYR A 222 -11.81 4.42 11.44
N PRO A 223 -11.52 3.62 10.38
CA PRO A 223 -11.57 4.11 9.01
C PRO A 223 -12.96 4.58 8.56
N SER A 224 -14.01 3.90 9.01
CA SER A 224 -15.37 4.19 8.56
C SER A 224 -15.98 5.44 9.21
N PHE A 225 -15.61 5.74 10.46
CA PHE A 225 -16.31 6.75 11.25
C PHE A 225 -15.43 7.92 11.75
N TYR A 226 -14.10 7.81 11.69
CA TYR A 226 -13.19 8.82 12.25
C TYR A 226 -12.29 9.50 11.22
N TRP A 227 -11.90 8.83 10.13
CA TRP A 227 -11.04 9.44 9.10
C TRP A 227 -11.55 10.79 8.58
N SER A 228 -12.85 10.89 8.29
CA SER A 228 -13.46 12.13 7.82
C SER A 228 -13.52 13.26 8.85
N LYS A 229 -13.31 12.94 10.14
CA LYS A 229 -13.35 13.91 11.24
C LYS A 229 -12.01 14.58 11.51
N PHE A 230 -10.91 14.04 10.98
CA PHE A 230 -9.60 14.63 11.19
C PHE A 230 -9.30 15.70 10.15
N PRO A 231 -8.90 16.92 10.58
CA PRO A 231 -8.45 17.97 9.68
C PRO A 231 -7.38 17.46 8.70
N ASN A 232 -7.55 17.78 7.42
CA ASN A 232 -6.64 17.44 6.32
C ASN A 232 -6.37 15.93 6.10
N TYR A 233 -7.12 15.04 6.76
CA TYR A 233 -7.04 13.60 6.47
C TYR A 233 -7.68 13.27 5.12
N VAL A 234 -8.86 13.85 4.86
CA VAL A 234 -9.51 13.79 3.55
C VAL A 234 -8.97 14.94 2.71
N LEU A 235 -8.03 14.62 1.83
CA LEU A 235 -7.36 15.58 0.96
C LEU A 235 -7.34 15.06 -0.47
N ILE A 236 -8.44 15.28 -1.18
CA ILE A 236 -8.54 15.03 -2.63
C ILE A 236 -8.41 16.37 -3.33
N ASN A 237 -7.21 16.94 -3.28
CA ASN A 237 -6.91 18.16 -3.99
C ASN A 237 -5.59 18.01 -4.76
N PRO A 238 -5.59 17.23 -5.87
CA PRO A 238 -4.44 17.13 -6.74
C PRO A 238 -4.05 18.52 -7.25
N GLU A 239 -2.76 18.78 -7.41
CA GLU A 239 -2.27 20.01 -8.04
C GLU A 239 -2.69 20.06 -9.52
N SER A 240 -2.70 21.24 -10.14
CA SER A 240 -3.06 21.41 -11.56
C SER A 240 -2.27 20.49 -12.51
N ARG A 241 -0.98 20.27 -12.20
CA ARG A 241 -0.12 19.34 -12.94
C ARG A 241 -0.59 17.90 -12.79
N GLU A 242 -0.98 17.50 -11.59
CA GLU A 242 -1.45 16.14 -11.31
C GLU A 242 -2.80 15.89 -11.99
N TRP A 243 -3.72 16.85 -11.98
CA TRP A 243 -4.97 16.78 -12.75
C TRP A 243 -4.73 16.59 -14.23
N PHE A 244 -3.80 17.36 -14.80
CA PHE A 244 -3.44 17.22 -16.21
C PHE A 244 -2.93 15.80 -16.51
N LEU A 245 -2.06 15.24 -15.67
CA LEU A 245 -1.57 13.87 -15.81
C LEU A 245 -2.67 12.83 -15.70
N ILE A 246 -3.55 12.95 -14.71
CA ILE A 246 -4.70 12.06 -14.52
C ILE A 246 -5.57 12.07 -15.79
N LEU A 247 -6.00 13.26 -16.25
CA LEU A 247 -6.83 13.40 -17.43
C LEU A 247 -6.19 12.71 -18.64
N LEU A 248 -4.90 12.91 -18.82
CA LEU A 248 -4.14 12.38 -19.93
C LEU A 248 -4.00 10.86 -19.92
N LEU A 249 -3.87 10.27 -18.72
CA LEU A 249 -3.91 8.82 -18.55
C LEU A 249 -5.31 8.24 -18.81
N PHE A 250 -6.38 9.01 -18.56
CA PHE A 250 -7.76 8.58 -18.80
C PHE A 250 -8.22 8.75 -20.26
N ILE A 251 -7.70 9.73 -21.01
CA ILE A 251 -8.13 10.02 -22.39
C ILE A 251 -8.16 8.76 -23.28
N PRO A 252 -7.09 7.92 -23.36
CA PRO A 252 -7.12 6.72 -24.19
C PRO A 252 -8.24 5.76 -23.81
N THR A 253 -8.50 5.62 -22.51
CA THR A 253 -9.54 4.73 -21.99
C THR A 253 -10.94 5.25 -22.33
N PHE A 254 -11.17 6.55 -22.17
CA PHE A 254 -12.44 7.18 -22.55
C PHE A 254 -12.69 7.07 -24.06
N LEU A 255 -11.68 7.35 -24.89
CA LEU A 255 -11.77 7.22 -26.35
C LEU A 255 -11.99 5.76 -26.79
N PHE A 256 -11.42 4.79 -26.08
CA PHE A 256 -11.66 3.38 -26.35
C PHE A 256 -13.13 2.98 -26.18
N PHE A 257 -13.73 3.32 -25.05
CA PHE A 257 -15.12 2.93 -24.77
C PHE A 257 -16.14 3.75 -25.56
N THR A 258 -15.83 5.00 -25.90
CA THR A 258 -16.69 5.81 -26.79
C THR A 258 -16.69 5.30 -28.23
N LYS A 259 -15.53 4.88 -28.76
CA LYS A 259 -15.43 4.27 -30.09
C LYS A 259 -16.01 2.85 -30.14
N ASN A 260 -15.87 2.09 -29.05
CA ASN A 260 -16.25 0.67 -29.00
C ASN A 260 -17.40 0.42 -28.00
N ARG A 261 -18.44 1.26 -28.04
CA ARG A 261 -19.61 1.15 -27.14
C ARG A 261 -20.21 -0.26 -27.02
N PRO A 262 -20.29 -1.09 -28.08
CA PRO A 262 -20.79 -2.46 -27.95
C PRO A 262 -20.01 -3.31 -26.94
N LEU A 263 -18.71 -3.06 -26.76
CA LEU A 263 -17.87 -3.77 -25.78
C LEU A 263 -18.37 -3.58 -24.34
N LEU A 264 -19.07 -2.49 -24.02
CA LEU A 264 -19.66 -2.25 -22.70
C LEU A 264 -20.71 -3.32 -22.31
N ARG A 265 -21.25 -4.05 -23.30
CA ARG A 265 -22.17 -5.17 -23.09
C ARG A 265 -21.46 -6.50 -22.93
N GLU A 266 -20.17 -6.58 -23.23
CA GLU A 266 -19.40 -7.81 -23.08
C GLU A 266 -18.94 -8.00 -21.64
N ARG A 267 -19.18 -9.20 -21.11
CA ARG A 267 -18.84 -9.59 -19.74
C ARG A 267 -17.40 -9.23 -19.34
N ASN A 268 -16.44 -9.51 -20.21
CA ASN A 268 -15.02 -9.27 -19.91
C ASN A 268 -14.72 -7.79 -19.70
N TRP A 269 -15.30 -6.92 -20.52
CA TRP A 269 -15.10 -5.48 -20.42
C TRP A 269 -15.88 -4.85 -19.27
N GLN A 270 -17.06 -5.40 -18.92
CA GLN A 270 -17.77 -5.03 -17.70
C GLN A 270 -16.93 -5.31 -16.45
N ILE A 271 -16.31 -6.49 -16.36
CA ILE A 271 -15.39 -6.81 -15.27
C ILE A 271 -14.28 -5.76 -15.19
N MET A 272 -13.59 -5.48 -16.31
CA MET A 272 -12.52 -4.48 -16.33
C MET A 272 -12.96 -3.08 -15.93
N LEU A 273 -14.16 -2.67 -16.34
CA LEU A 273 -14.73 -1.37 -15.97
C LEU A 273 -15.05 -1.28 -14.49
N VAL A 274 -15.55 -2.36 -13.88
CA VAL A 274 -15.79 -2.37 -12.43
C VAL A 274 -14.45 -2.28 -11.69
N PHE A 275 -13.44 -3.05 -12.09
CA PHE A 275 -12.10 -2.97 -11.49
C PHE A 275 -11.49 -1.57 -11.64
N LEU A 276 -11.53 -0.99 -12.84
CA LEU A 276 -11.01 0.36 -13.09
C LEU A 276 -11.79 1.42 -12.28
N SER A 277 -13.11 1.33 -12.22
CA SER A 277 -13.92 2.27 -11.44
C SER A 277 -13.60 2.20 -9.95
N LEU A 278 -13.51 0.99 -9.40
CA LEU A 278 -13.18 0.78 -7.99
C LEU A 278 -11.75 1.19 -7.65
N SER A 279 -10.80 1.02 -8.58
CA SER A 279 -9.42 1.47 -8.34
C SER A 279 -9.33 2.98 -8.27
N VAL A 280 -10.12 3.71 -9.07
CA VAL A 280 -10.23 5.18 -8.96
C VAL A 280 -10.83 5.58 -7.64
N LEU A 281 -11.92 4.93 -7.23
CA LEU A 281 -12.56 5.21 -5.94
C LEU A 281 -11.63 4.90 -4.76
N SER A 282 -10.72 3.94 -4.90
CA SER A 282 -9.77 3.55 -3.85
C SER A 282 -8.68 4.60 -3.56
N VAL A 283 -8.61 5.66 -4.36
CA VAL A 283 -7.77 6.84 -4.08
C VAL A 283 -8.36 7.69 -2.96
N TYR A 284 -9.67 7.61 -2.71
CA TYR A 284 -10.28 8.21 -1.52
C TYR A 284 -9.75 7.54 -0.25
N PRO A 285 -9.46 8.28 0.85
CA PRO A 285 -9.78 9.69 1.08
C PRO A 285 -8.70 10.71 0.71
N ARG A 286 -7.51 10.27 0.29
CA ARG A 286 -6.37 11.17 0.07
C ARG A 286 -5.73 10.88 -1.27
N PHE A 287 -5.62 11.91 -2.10
CA PHE A 287 -4.91 11.79 -3.37
C PHE A 287 -3.40 11.73 -3.15
N SER A 288 -2.78 10.77 -3.81
CA SER A 288 -1.35 10.67 -4.10
C SER A 288 -1.17 9.55 -5.12
N PHE A 289 -0.15 9.61 -5.95
CA PHE A 289 0.01 8.67 -7.06
C PHE A 289 0.30 7.24 -6.58
N PHE A 290 0.83 7.05 -5.37
CA PHE A 290 0.97 5.69 -4.82
C PHE A 290 -0.38 5.03 -4.48
N HIS A 291 -1.44 5.80 -4.21
CA HIS A 291 -2.80 5.25 -4.12
C HIS A 291 -3.39 4.94 -5.51
N PHE A 292 -2.81 5.51 -6.57
CA PHE A 292 -3.26 5.35 -7.95
C PHE A 292 -2.71 4.09 -8.65
N GLN A 293 -1.84 3.31 -7.98
CA GLN A 293 -1.10 2.18 -8.57
C GLN A 293 -1.99 1.10 -9.19
N THR A 294 -3.09 0.76 -8.52
CA THR A 294 -4.07 -0.20 -9.08
C THR A 294 -4.73 0.37 -10.33
N THR A 295 -5.07 1.66 -10.33
CA THR A 295 -5.64 2.35 -11.50
C THR A 295 -4.66 2.38 -12.66
N LEU A 296 -3.38 2.63 -12.43
CA LEU A 296 -2.35 2.59 -13.47
C LEU A 296 -2.26 1.25 -14.17
N ALA A 297 -2.35 0.15 -13.43
CA ALA A 297 -2.34 -1.20 -14.02
C ALA A 297 -3.53 -1.39 -14.98
N PHE A 298 -4.75 -1.06 -14.53
CA PHE A 298 -5.94 -1.21 -15.37
C PHE A 298 -6.00 -0.20 -16.52
N LEU A 299 -5.54 1.04 -16.33
CA LEU A 299 -5.41 2.04 -17.39
C LEU A 299 -4.41 1.63 -18.47
N SER A 300 -3.31 0.99 -18.09
CA SER A 300 -2.31 0.49 -19.05
C SER A 300 -2.92 -0.56 -19.98
N ILE A 301 -3.78 -1.44 -19.43
CA ILE A 301 -4.49 -2.48 -20.18
C ILE A 301 -5.50 -1.87 -21.17
N THR A 302 -6.36 -0.95 -20.72
CA THR A 302 -7.36 -0.30 -21.57
C THR A 302 -6.72 0.61 -22.62
N SER A 303 -5.68 1.35 -22.25
CA SER A 303 -4.94 2.23 -23.16
C SER A 303 -4.22 1.45 -24.25
N ALA A 304 -3.63 0.29 -23.95
CA ALA A 304 -3.02 -0.56 -24.97
C ALA A 304 -4.06 -1.07 -25.99
N CYS A 305 -5.24 -1.47 -25.51
CA CYS A 305 -6.36 -1.86 -26.37
C CYS A 305 -6.84 -0.71 -27.26
N PHE A 306 -6.87 0.52 -26.74
CA PHE A 306 -7.14 1.72 -27.52
C PHE A 306 -6.12 1.91 -28.64
N LEU A 307 -4.83 1.94 -28.30
CA LEU A 307 -3.76 2.22 -29.25
C LEU A 307 -3.81 1.25 -30.42
N VAL A 308 -3.94 -0.05 -30.16
CA VAL A 308 -4.00 -1.06 -31.23
C VAL A 308 -5.26 -0.95 -32.10
N SER A 309 -6.32 -0.29 -31.62
CA SER A 309 -7.53 -0.02 -32.41
C SER A 309 -7.41 1.14 -33.40
N LEU A 310 -6.33 1.92 -33.34
CA LEU A 310 -6.05 3.04 -34.23
C LEU A 310 -5.36 2.58 -35.52
N SER A 311 -5.35 3.41 -36.56
CA SER A 311 -4.55 3.13 -37.76
C SER A 311 -3.05 3.27 -37.45
N LYS A 312 -2.17 2.53 -38.14
CA LYS A 312 -0.71 2.55 -37.88
C LYS A 312 -0.10 3.96 -37.84
N ARG A 313 -0.57 4.86 -38.72
CA ARG A 313 -0.11 6.27 -38.74
C ARG A 313 -0.51 7.01 -37.46
N ILE A 314 -1.76 6.85 -37.03
CA ILE A 314 -2.25 7.48 -35.79
C ILE A 314 -1.60 6.84 -34.57
N GLN A 315 -1.38 5.52 -34.57
CA GLN A 315 -0.64 4.83 -33.52
C GLN A 315 0.75 5.42 -33.32
N LEU A 316 1.48 5.68 -34.41
CA LEU A 316 2.79 6.30 -34.34
C LEU A 316 2.70 7.72 -33.75
N VAL A 317 1.77 8.55 -34.23
CA VAL A 317 1.60 9.92 -33.73
C VAL A 317 1.24 9.93 -32.24
N VAL A 318 0.25 9.13 -31.83
CA VAL A 318 -0.17 9.04 -30.42
C VAL A 318 0.95 8.44 -29.57
N GLY A 319 1.67 7.43 -30.07
CA GLY A 319 2.80 6.83 -29.38
C GLY A 319 3.94 7.82 -29.16
N VAL A 320 4.31 8.59 -30.18
CA VAL A 320 5.33 9.65 -30.07
C VAL A 320 4.86 10.75 -29.12
N ALA A 321 3.60 11.17 -29.20
CA ALA A 321 3.04 12.17 -28.28
C ALA A 321 3.06 11.66 -26.83
N PHE A 322 2.71 10.39 -26.60
CA PHE A 322 2.75 9.76 -25.29
C PHE A 322 4.18 9.64 -24.75
N LEU A 323 5.15 9.28 -25.59
CA LEU A 323 6.57 9.24 -25.20
C LEU A 323 7.12 10.65 -24.91
N GLY A 324 6.76 11.65 -25.71
CA GLY A 324 7.16 13.04 -25.47
C GLY A 324 6.57 13.59 -24.18
N LEU A 325 5.32 13.22 -23.87
CA LEU A 325 4.67 13.53 -22.61
C LEU A 325 5.33 12.84 -21.43
N ILE A 326 5.59 11.53 -21.54
CA ILE A 326 6.35 10.75 -20.56
C ILE A 326 7.63 11.49 -20.28
N TYR A 327 8.43 11.78 -21.31
CA TYR A 327 9.68 12.51 -21.18
C TYR A 327 9.50 13.84 -20.45
N TRP A 328 8.55 14.68 -20.87
CA TRP A 328 8.31 15.97 -20.22
C TRP A 328 7.90 15.85 -18.74
N THR A 329 7.08 14.85 -18.42
CA THR A 329 6.58 14.62 -17.06
C THR A 329 7.67 14.02 -16.18
N ILE A 330 8.40 13.03 -16.69
CA ILE A 330 9.27 12.11 -15.96
C ILE A 330 10.68 12.65 -15.84
N TRP A 331 11.18 13.36 -16.84
CA TRP A 331 12.56 13.83 -16.87
C TRP A 331 12.95 14.71 -15.67
N PRO A 332 12.10 15.64 -15.19
CA PRO A 332 12.39 16.37 -13.95
C PRO A 332 12.52 15.46 -12.74
N TRP A 333 11.65 14.45 -12.62
CA TRP A 333 11.66 13.49 -11.50
C TRP A 333 12.89 12.58 -11.55
N VAL A 334 13.24 12.06 -12.74
CA VAL A 334 14.46 11.26 -12.93
C VAL A 334 15.67 12.04 -12.45
N ARG A 335 15.82 13.32 -12.80
CA ARG A 335 16.97 14.12 -12.36
C ARG A 335 17.06 14.29 -10.84
N LEU A 336 15.92 14.30 -10.15
CA LEU A 336 15.85 14.48 -8.69
C LEU A 336 16.03 13.16 -7.94
N GLU A 337 15.49 12.07 -8.47
CA GLU A 337 15.40 10.80 -7.76
C GLU A 337 16.48 9.79 -8.16
N TRP A 338 17.17 10.00 -9.28
CA TRP A 338 18.20 9.06 -9.75
C TRP A 338 19.35 8.95 -8.76
N ASN A 339 19.61 7.75 -8.27
CA ASN A 339 20.57 7.41 -7.22
C ASN A 339 20.35 8.18 -5.90
N ALA A 340 19.14 8.72 -5.67
CA ALA A 340 18.83 9.35 -4.40
C ALA A 340 18.76 8.32 -3.26
N GLU A 341 19.05 8.79 -2.04
CA GLU A 341 18.96 7.95 -0.84
C GLU A 341 17.52 7.45 -0.63
N THR A 342 17.36 6.29 0.00
CA THR A 342 16.03 5.75 0.31
C THR A 342 15.28 6.74 1.21
N ARG A 343 14.08 7.13 0.80
CA ARG A 343 13.25 8.09 1.56
C ARG A 343 13.01 7.55 2.98
N PHE A 344 13.12 8.43 3.98
CA PHE A 344 13.08 8.16 5.43
C PHE A 344 14.28 7.43 6.04
N TYR A 345 15.27 7.08 5.23
CA TYR A 345 16.46 6.34 5.67
C TYR A 345 17.71 6.94 5.05
N GLY A 346 17.88 8.24 5.23
CA GLY A 346 19.10 8.93 4.81
C GLY A 346 20.27 8.61 5.75
N LYS A 347 21.45 9.16 5.43
CA LYS A 347 22.65 8.97 6.26
C LYS A 347 22.45 9.33 7.74
N GLU A 348 21.73 10.42 8.02
CA GLU A 348 21.46 10.85 9.40
C GLU A 348 20.53 9.89 10.16
N ASP A 349 19.52 9.32 9.48
CA ASP A 349 18.63 8.32 10.09
C ASP A 349 19.39 7.03 10.41
N LEU A 350 20.29 6.60 9.52
CA LEU A 350 21.15 5.43 9.76
C LEU A 350 22.13 5.68 10.91
N LYS A 351 22.72 6.88 10.97
CA LYS A 351 23.57 7.28 12.09
C LYS A 351 22.80 7.28 13.42
N LEU A 352 21.60 7.88 13.44
CA LEU A 352 20.74 7.88 14.62
C LEU A 352 20.38 6.45 15.05
N SER A 353 20.09 5.56 14.10
CA SER A 353 19.78 4.16 14.41
C SER A 353 20.93 3.44 15.12
N ALA A 354 22.18 3.75 14.77
CA ALA A 354 23.37 3.21 15.43
C ALA A 354 23.52 3.78 16.85
N GLU A 355 23.34 5.09 17.02
CA GLU A 355 23.37 5.74 18.35
C GLU A 355 22.27 5.21 19.28
N LEU A 356 21.07 4.93 18.75
CA LEU A 356 19.97 4.32 19.50
C LEU A 356 20.31 2.90 19.97
N LYS A 357 20.99 2.11 19.14
CA LYS A 357 21.44 0.77 19.48
C LYS A 357 22.44 0.77 20.65
N ASP A 358 23.28 1.80 20.73
CA ASP A 358 24.28 1.96 21.78
C ASP A 358 23.70 2.38 23.14
N LEU A 359 22.43 2.82 23.20
CA LEU A 359 21.77 3.17 24.46
C LEU A 359 21.54 1.97 25.40
N ARG A 360 21.71 0.73 24.90
CA ARG A 360 21.55 -0.54 25.62
C ARG A 360 20.25 -0.61 26.46
N SER A 361 19.20 0.00 25.95
CA SER A 361 17.89 0.07 26.59
C SER A 361 16.93 -0.88 25.88
N ASN A 362 16.24 -1.74 26.65
CA ASN A 362 15.38 -2.77 26.08
C ASN A 362 14.03 -2.18 25.63
N LYS A 363 13.53 -1.14 26.32
CA LYS A 363 12.27 -0.45 25.99
C LYS A 363 12.50 1.05 25.79
N ILE A 364 12.51 1.47 24.52
CA ILE A 364 12.68 2.88 24.14
C ILE A 364 11.39 3.38 23.52
N PHE A 365 10.85 4.50 24.01
CA PHE A 365 9.79 5.22 23.30
C PHE A 365 10.39 6.33 22.44
N LEU A 366 10.09 6.29 21.15
CA LEU A 366 10.52 7.30 20.17
C LEU A 366 9.41 8.34 19.97
N GLN A 367 9.61 9.57 20.45
CA GLN A 367 8.67 10.68 20.31
C GLN A 367 9.11 11.64 19.19
N GLY A 368 8.26 11.85 18.19
CA GLY A 368 8.55 12.73 17.05
C GLY A 368 9.58 12.17 16.05
N LEU A 369 9.91 10.88 16.18
CA LEU A 369 10.79 10.14 15.26
C LEU A 369 9.99 9.09 14.49
N GLN A 370 10.52 8.67 13.34
CA GLN A 370 9.92 7.65 12.49
C GLN A 370 10.08 6.24 13.09
N SER A 371 9.05 5.40 12.96
CA SER A 371 8.96 4.11 13.66
C SER A 371 9.87 3.00 13.12
N GLY A 372 10.35 3.12 11.88
CA GLY A 372 11.31 2.21 11.26
C GLY A 372 12.65 2.16 11.98
N LEU A 373 12.99 3.19 12.77
CA LEU A 373 14.18 3.17 13.64
C LEU A 373 14.15 2.02 14.66
N TYR A 374 12.98 1.52 15.08
CA TYR A 374 12.91 0.33 15.96
C TYR A 374 13.54 -0.89 15.30
N ALA A 375 13.22 -1.13 14.03
CA ALA A 375 13.76 -2.25 13.28
C ALA A 375 15.28 -2.10 13.06
N LEU A 376 15.74 -0.90 12.71
CA LEU A 376 17.16 -0.65 12.42
C LEU A 376 18.05 -0.67 13.67
N SER A 377 17.54 -0.16 14.79
CA SER A 377 18.28 -0.15 16.06
C SER A 377 18.11 -1.43 16.88
N SER A 378 17.24 -2.35 16.45
CA SER A 378 16.88 -3.57 17.21
C SER A 378 16.33 -3.25 18.61
N THR A 379 15.54 -2.18 18.73
CA THR A 379 14.91 -1.74 19.97
C THR A 379 13.40 -1.98 19.91
N THR A 380 12.69 -1.89 21.05
CA THR A 380 11.23 -2.02 21.08
C THR A 380 10.57 -0.92 21.89
N PRO A 381 9.35 -0.47 21.52
CA PRO A 381 8.54 0.45 22.31
C PRO A 381 7.90 -0.21 23.53
N PRO A 382 7.40 0.57 24.50
CA PRO A 382 6.46 0.07 25.49
C PRO A 382 5.14 -0.38 24.83
N LYS A 383 4.41 -1.28 25.50
CA LYS A 383 3.08 -1.73 25.08
C LYS A 383 2.00 -0.97 25.87
N PRO A 384 0.89 -0.55 25.25
CA PRO A 384 0.61 -0.65 23.82
C PRO A 384 1.38 0.42 23.05
N TRP A 385 1.65 0.15 21.78
CA TRP A 385 2.38 1.06 20.90
C TRP A 385 1.50 1.65 19.80
N SER A 386 1.77 2.90 19.44
CA SER A 386 1.22 3.57 18.27
C SER A 386 2.36 4.26 17.53
N ASP A 387 2.25 4.33 16.21
CA ASP A 387 3.03 5.30 15.47
C ASP A 387 2.62 6.73 15.87
N ASN A 388 3.51 7.70 15.69
CA ASN A 388 3.33 9.09 16.11
C ASN A 388 2.40 9.88 15.16
N PHE A 389 1.36 9.24 14.65
CA PHE A 389 0.32 9.88 13.86
C PHE A 389 -0.77 10.40 14.78
N GLY A 390 -1.00 11.72 14.73
CA GLY A 390 -2.06 12.32 15.55
C GLY A 390 -3.46 11.77 15.21
N TRP A 391 -3.67 11.24 14.00
CA TRP A 391 -4.95 10.61 13.65
C TRP A 391 -5.30 9.38 14.51
N TYR A 392 -4.32 8.69 15.11
CA TYR A 392 -4.58 7.57 16.02
C TYR A 392 -4.70 8.06 17.47
N LEU A 393 -3.78 8.93 17.87
CA LEU A 393 -3.62 9.39 19.25
C LEU A 393 -4.66 10.44 19.65
N GLU A 394 -5.28 11.13 18.69
CA GLU A 394 -6.38 12.07 18.95
C GLU A 394 -7.77 11.40 18.95
N MET A 395 -7.85 10.07 18.81
CA MET A 395 -9.10 9.37 19.12
C MET A 395 -9.41 9.48 20.63
N PRO A 396 -10.67 9.76 21.02
CA PRO A 396 -11.04 9.88 22.42
C PRO A 396 -10.64 8.66 23.25
N GLY A 397 -9.95 8.89 24.37
CA GLY A 397 -9.53 7.87 25.33
C GLY A 397 -8.25 7.12 24.98
N VAL A 398 -7.67 7.30 23.78
CA VAL A 398 -6.51 6.51 23.36
C VAL A 398 -5.23 6.91 24.09
N GLN A 399 -4.97 8.21 24.28
CA GLN A 399 -3.79 8.66 25.04
C GLN A 399 -3.87 8.25 26.50
N GLU A 400 -5.06 8.30 27.11
CA GLU A 400 -5.32 7.83 28.47
C GLU A 400 -5.04 6.34 28.61
N GLU A 401 -5.58 5.52 27.70
CA GLU A 401 -5.37 4.08 27.70
C GLU A 401 -3.87 3.72 27.61
N ILE A 402 -3.12 4.43 26.77
CA ILE A 402 -1.67 4.25 26.63
C ILE A 402 -0.97 4.61 27.95
N ILE A 403 -1.29 5.77 28.53
CA ILE A 403 -0.66 6.26 29.76
C ILE A 403 -0.93 5.30 30.92
N THR A 404 -2.16 4.85 31.13
CA THR A 404 -2.51 3.91 32.20
C THR A 404 -1.69 2.62 32.12
N LYS A 405 -1.48 2.09 30.90
CA LYS A 405 -0.65 0.89 30.70
C LYS A 405 0.85 1.17 30.88
N TRP A 406 1.31 2.38 30.55
CA TRP A 406 2.70 2.79 30.78
C TRP A 406 3.00 3.11 32.24
N GLU A 407 2.01 3.45 33.06
CA GLU A 407 2.19 3.58 34.51
C GLU A 407 2.57 2.24 35.14
N GLU A 408 1.99 1.13 34.65
CA GLU A 408 2.35 -0.23 35.07
C GLU A 408 3.66 -0.73 34.46
N ASN A 409 3.92 -0.37 33.20
CA ASN A 409 5.09 -0.85 32.45
C ASN A 409 5.72 0.28 31.59
N PRO A 410 6.44 1.22 32.23
CA PRO A 410 6.95 2.42 31.56
C PRO A 410 8.10 2.10 30.60
N PRO A 411 8.35 2.96 29.58
CA PRO A 411 9.60 2.89 28.82
C PRO A 411 10.81 3.16 29.72
N ASP A 412 11.92 2.47 29.48
CA ASP A 412 13.17 2.72 30.22
C ASP A 412 13.82 4.03 29.78
N THR A 413 13.54 4.44 28.54
CA THR A 413 14.13 5.60 27.88
C THR A 413 13.14 6.21 26.93
N VAL A 414 13.07 7.53 26.91
CA VAL A 414 12.36 8.27 25.86
C VAL A 414 13.40 8.98 25.01
N VAL A 415 13.32 8.80 23.69
CA VAL A 415 14.11 9.60 22.75
C VAL A 415 13.16 10.53 22.04
N TRP A 416 13.37 11.82 22.23
CA TRP A 416 12.42 12.86 21.89
C TRP A 416 13.05 13.89 20.96
N ARG A 417 12.48 14.01 19.75
CA ARG A 417 12.79 15.08 18.82
C ARG A 417 11.99 16.35 19.16
N THR A 418 12.67 17.47 19.25
CA THR A 418 12.07 18.81 19.30
C THR A 418 11.16 18.98 18.08
N PRO A 419 9.86 19.31 18.25
CA PRO A 419 8.93 19.36 17.16
C PRO A 419 9.37 20.37 16.10
N SER A 420 9.29 19.97 14.83
CA SER A 420 9.49 20.88 13.71
C SER A 420 8.37 21.93 13.67
N GLN A 421 8.63 23.06 13.02
CA GLN A 421 7.58 24.04 12.74
C GLN A 421 6.65 23.49 11.66
N GLY A 422 5.34 23.69 11.82
CA GLY A 422 4.32 23.26 10.87
C GLY A 422 2.99 22.96 11.55
N ASN A 423 2.06 22.40 10.79
CA ASN A 423 0.79 21.95 11.32
C ASN A 423 0.98 20.65 12.10
N TRP A 424 0.10 20.36 13.06
CA TRP A 424 0.20 19.16 13.89
C TRP A 424 0.13 17.82 13.15
N HIS A 425 -0.26 17.80 11.87
CA HIS A 425 -0.33 16.60 11.01
C HIS A 425 0.87 16.46 10.07
N ASP A 426 1.78 17.44 10.06
CA ASP A 426 3.03 17.37 9.30
C ASP A 426 4.01 16.40 9.98
N LEU A 427 4.91 15.79 9.21
CA LEU A 427 5.87 14.83 9.75
C LEU A 427 6.83 15.54 10.73
N GLY A 428 6.96 14.98 11.94
CA GLY A 428 7.90 15.48 12.96
C GLY A 428 7.41 16.70 13.75
N THR A 429 6.19 17.19 13.52
CA THR A 429 5.60 18.32 14.28
C THR A 429 4.72 17.85 15.44
N TYR A 430 4.02 16.72 15.26
CA TYR A 430 3.00 16.24 16.20
C TYR A 430 3.58 15.87 17.57
N GLN A 431 2.90 16.31 18.63
CA GLN A 431 3.23 16.04 20.02
C GLN A 431 1.92 15.72 20.78
N PRO A 432 1.65 14.45 21.12
CA PRO A 432 0.43 14.06 21.82
C PRO A 432 0.42 14.64 23.23
N THR A 433 -0.42 15.63 23.47
CA THR A 433 -0.39 16.50 24.66
C THR A 433 -0.35 15.72 25.98
N LYS A 434 -1.19 14.69 26.14
CA LYS A 434 -1.28 13.96 27.41
C LYS A 434 -0.05 13.08 27.64
N ILE A 435 0.41 12.40 26.59
CA ILE A 435 1.61 11.56 26.65
C ILE A 435 2.85 12.42 26.91
N VAL A 436 2.99 13.54 26.21
CA VAL A 436 4.11 14.49 26.37
C VAL A 436 4.13 15.09 27.78
N ASN A 437 2.97 15.47 28.32
CA ASN A 437 2.87 15.95 29.69
C ASN A 437 3.24 14.87 30.72
N TRP A 438 2.83 13.62 30.48
CA TRP A 438 3.21 12.50 31.34
C TRP A 438 4.71 12.23 31.29
N ILE A 439 5.34 12.23 30.11
CA ILE A 439 6.79 12.06 29.95
C ILE A 439 7.53 13.18 30.69
N SER A 440 7.13 14.44 30.49
CA SER A 440 7.79 15.60 31.10
C SER A 440 7.73 15.59 32.64
N LYS A 441 6.71 14.95 33.22
CA LYS A 441 6.59 14.80 34.68
C LYS A 441 7.42 13.65 35.26
N ASN A 442 7.69 12.61 34.45
CA ASN A 442 8.27 11.35 34.93
C ASN A 442 9.71 11.10 34.47
N TYR A 443 10.20 11.89 33.51
CA TYR A 443 11.52 11.74 32.89
C TYR A 443 12.28 13.05 32.91
N MET A 444 13.60 12.98 33.03
CA MET A 444 14.51 14.10 32.90
C MET A 444 15.34 13.97 31.64
N LYS A 445 15.55 15.12 30.98
CA LYS A 445 16.42 15.29 29.83
C LYS A 445 17.88 15.04 30.26
N GLU A 446 18.52 14.05 29.65
CA GLU A 446 19.87 13.58 30.02
C GLU A 446 20.93 14.13 29.06
N LYS A 447 20.84 13.77 27.77
CA LYS A 447 21.83 14.13 26.76
C LYS A 447 21.22 14.29 25.37
N GLU A 448 21.89 15.07 24.53
CA GLU A 448 21.54 15.22 23.11
C GLU A 448 22.29 14.15 22.30
N LEU A 449 21.60 13.43 21.42
CA LEU A 449 22.24 12.50 20.47
C LEU A 449 22.64 13.22 19.20
N GLN A 450 21.70 14.01 18.67
CA GLN A 450 21.84 14.82 17.47
C GLN A 450 21.08 16.13 17.69
N PRO A 451 21.37 17.20 16.92
CA PRO A 451 20.71 18.49 17.09
C PRO A 451 19.17 18.36 17.14
N GLY A 452 18.58 18.73 18.26
CA GLY A 452 17.14 18.65 18.50
C GLY A 452 16.62 17.25 18.87
N ILE A 453 17.46 16.25 19.09
CA ILE A 453 17.06 14.88 19.48
C ILE A 453 17.69 14.51 20.82
N TRP A 454 16.86 14.34 21.84
CA TRP A 454 17.28 14.21 23.22
C TRP A 454 16.89 12.87 23.83
N VAL A 455 17.79 12.31 24.64
CA VAL A 455 17.52 11.18 25.51
C VAL A 455 16.97 11.68 26.84
N TRP A 456 15.89 11.03 27.28
CA TRP A 456 15.25 11.28 28.56
C TRP A 456 15.23 9.97 29.36
N ARG A 457 15.57 10.06 30.65
CA ARG A 457 15.60 8.92 31.59
C ARG A 457 14.61 9.12 32.70
N LYS A 458 14.05 8.02 33.18
CA LYS A 458 13.09 8.03 34.29
C LYS A 458 13.72 8.69 35.52
N ILE A 459 12.98 9.58 36.16
CA ILE A 459 13.38 10.17 37.43
C ILE A 459 13.46 9.04 38.45
N LYS A 460 14.66 8.81 39.01
CA LYS A 460 14.79 7.95 40.19
C LYS A 460 14.21 8.74 41.36
N ILE A 461 13.07 8.30 41.87
CA ILE A 461 12.51 8.77 43.14
C ILE A 461 13.28 8.10 44.27
#